data_AF-A0A254SRS0-F1
#
_entry.id   AF-A0A254SRS0-F1
#
_cell.length_a   1.000
_cell.length_b   1.000
_cell.length_c   1.000
_cell.angle_alpha   90.00
_cell.angle_beta   90.00
_cell.angle_gamma   90.00
#
_symmetry.space_group_name_H-M   'P 1'
#
loop_
_entity.id
_entity.type
_entity.pdbx_description
1 polymer ?
#
loop_
_entity_poly.entity_id
_entity_poly.type
_entity_poly.pdbx_seq_one_letter_code
_entity_poly.pdbx_strand_id
1 'polypeptide(L)'
;MVTIAALLAAFSMAEAAENYKFDFGEGPVAAGYTQVKANTKYSDSQGYGFESGTVSSVDRLWDDDLTTDFLTAKGDMVFSVALPQGNYEVTFILGDGENESETTVWAENRKLMLDRITLAGGVFSRQTVSLRRMETRSMDGSVTMSIKDREKDYRTWDKKLTFVISGKAPAVAGIEIKRNDNVTTLWLCGNSTVVDQITAPWAGWGQMAPGFFKSSLAIANYAESGLTASGFYSMKRLAKILAEVKKGDFVTVQFAHNDQKNQNDVNNYEATLTKYANEIKAKGATPLFVTSTARQNETDPKTAVGGLPERMRAIGKKLGVTVLDLNQHSITLGKALGGNKEKMYMYTASDKTHFCEYGAYELARANIEEIKAKVPELAKHLRDDHEAFDSSKPDPLDILTRAKTPITDGGLIQVEPESSSSEEPESSSSAEIAGPESSSATEGASSSTEDTEGVTAAESITPHNAISGRINGSKLRLEGIDGGAHDISVFDMQGHRIAEFRAMQGNELHITLRQGAYLVKVAQGNRTLGIFKATRR
;
A
#
# COMPACT_ATOMS: atom_id res chain seq x y z
N MET A 1 55.84 14.10 -29.79
CA MET A 1 55.13 12.83 -30.08
C MET A 1 55.24 11.93 -28.85
N VAL A 2 54.13 11.27 -28.50
CA VAL A 2 53.94 10.19 -27.52
C VAL A 2 53.92 10.61 -26.03
N THR A 3 52.79 11.10 -25.52
CA THR A 3 51.66 10.42 -24.82
C THR A 3 51.92 10.15 -23.33
N ILE A 4 51.25 10.95 -22.49
CA ILE A 4 50.96 10.71 -21.08
C ILE A 4 49.76 9.76 -21.02
N ALA A 5 49.89 8.61 -20.34
CA ALA A 5 48.76 7.77 -19.96
C ALA A 5 49.08 7.02 -18.66
N ALA A 6 49.07 7.75 -17.54
CA ALA A 6 48.88 7.13 -16.23
C ALA A 6 47.37 7.02 -16.00
N LEU A 7 46.84 5.80 -16.14
CA LEU A 7 45.46 5.44 -15.84
C LEU A 7 45.08 5.95 -14.44
N LEU A 8 44.21 6.95 -14.37
CA LEU A 8 43.25 7.03 -13.28
C LEU A 8 42.34 5.80 -13.40
N ALA A 9 42.59 4.78 -12.59
CA ALA A 9 41.54 3.86 -12.19
C ALA A 9 40.57 4.63 -11.27
N ALA A 10 39.76 5.50 -11.87
CA ALA A 10 38.52 5.91 -11.26
C ALA A 10 37.70 4.63 -11.15
N PHE A 11 37.60 4.10 -9.93
CA PHE A 11 36.53 3.16 -9.59
C PHE A 11 35.21 3.89 -9.85
N SER A 12 34.70 3.79 -11.06
CA SER A 12 33.28 3.82 -11.30
C SER A 12 32.70 2.60 -10.62
N MET A 13 32.39 2.72 -9.33
CA MET A 13 31.22 2.02 -8.81
C MET A 13 30.03 2.67 -9.50
N ALA A 14 29.81 2.24 -10.74
CA ALA A 14 28.56 2.42 -11.43
C ALA A 14 27.49 1.85 -10.50
N GLU A 15 26.44 2.65 -10.29
CA GLU A 15 25.14 2.28 -9.73
C GLU A 15 24.90 0.77 -9.82
N ALA A 16 25.23 0.03 -8.77
CA ALA A 16 24.61 -1.26 -8.57
C ALA A 16 23.13 -0.93 -8.46
N ALA A 17 22.34 -1.33 -9.45
CA ALA A 17 20.94 -0.96 -9.55
C ALA A 17 20.31 -1.19 -8.16
N GLU A 18 19.83 -0.10 -7.53
CA GLU A 18 19.27 -0.12 -6.16
C GLU A 18 17.87 -0.74 -6.18
N ASN A 19 17.80 -1.90 -6.82
CA ASN A 19 16.63 -2.66 -7.13
C ASN A 19 16.79 -4.02 -6.48
N TYR A 20 15.98 -4.31 -5.47
CA TYR A 20 15.94 -5.61 -4.83
C TYR A 20 14.66 -6.32 -5.24
N LYS A 21 14.77 -7.62 -5.47
CA LYS A 21 13.65 -8.52 -5.70
C LYS A 21 13.83 -9.70 -4.77
N PHE A 22 12.95 -9.84 -3.80
CA PHE A 22 12.96 -10.92 -2.82
C PHE A 22 11.80 -11.86 -3.10
N ASP A 23 12.12 -13.13 -3.21
CA ASP A 23 11.17 -14.23 -3.32
C ASP A 23 11.11 -14.93 -1.96
N PHE A 24 9.95 -14.89 -1.33
CA PHE A 24 9.74 -15.30 0.04
C PHE A 24 9.20 -16.72 0.10
N GLY A 25 10.07 -17.65 0.42
CA GLY A 25 9.68 -19.04 0.60
C GLY A 25 10.87 -19.98 0.57
N GLU A 26 10.58 -21.28 0.49
CA GLU A 26 11.58 -22.36 0.53
C GLU A 26 11.51 -23.29 -0.69
N GLY A 27 10.56 -23.06 -1.60
CA GLY A 27 10.37 -23.75 -2.86
C GLY A 27 11.29 -23.25 -3.98
N PRO A 28 10.87 -23.41 -5.25
CA PRO A 28 11.53 -22.81 -6.41
C PRO A 28 11.75 -21.30 -6.24
N VAL A 29 12.69 -20.74 -7.00
CA VAL A 29 13.01 -19.30 -6.90
C VAL A 29 12.77 -18.67 -8.25
N ALA A 30 11.86 -17.70 -8.30
CA ALA A 30 11.53 -16.99 -9.52
C ALA A 30 12.77 -16.33 -10.14
N ALA A 31 12.87 -16.38 -11.47
CA ALA A 31 14.02 -15.85 -12.19
C ALA A 31 14.29 -14.36 -11.87
N GLY A 32 15.51 -14.07 -11.42
CA GLY A 32 15.93 -12.71 -11.06
C GLY A 32 15.55 -12.27 -9.64
N TYR A 33 14.98 -13.16 -8.82
CA TYR A 33 14.72 -12.91 -7.41
C TYR A 33 15.79 -13.54 -6.52
N THR A 34 15.96 -12.96 -5.34
CA THR A 34 16.78 -13.49 -4.26
C THR A 34 15.88 -14.21 -3.26
N GLN A 35 16.13 -15.49 -3.06
CA GLN A 35 15.36 -16.28 -2.09
C GLN A 35 15.55 -15.75 -0.67
N VAL A 36 14.45 -15.63 0.05
CA VAL A 36 14.42 -15.34 1.47
C VAL A 36 13.59 -16.39 2.19
N LYS A 37 14.29 -17.28 2.89
CA LYS A 37 13.70 -18.36 3.70
C LYS A 37 13.22 -17.84 5.05
N ALA A 38 12.36 -18.60 5.73
CA ALA A 38 11.84 -18.26 7.06
C ALA A 38 12.92 -18.01 8.12
N ASN A 39 14.09 -18.65 7.99
CA ASN A 39 15.22 -18.49 8.92
C ASN A 39 16.26 -17.46 8.48
N THR A 40 16.04 -16.73 7.38
CA THR A 40 16.98 -15.71 6.87
C THR A 40 17.07 -14.54 7.83
N LYS A 41 18.07 -14.54 8.72
CA LYS A 41 18.26 -13.44 9.68
C LYS A 41 18.96 -12.27 9.03
N TYR A 42 18.55 -11.05 9.43
CA TYR A 42 19.26 -9.84 9.02
C TYR A 42 20.71 -9.88 9.52
N SER A 43 21.64 -9.50 8.65
CA SER A 43 23.03 -9.18 9.01
C SER A 43 23.54 -8.03 8.14
N ASP A 44 24.43 -7.20 8.68
CA ASP A 44 24.98 -6.06 7.91
C ASP A 44 25.80 -6.50 6.69
N SER A 45 26.42 -7.69 6.74
CA SER A 45 27.14 -8.27 5.60
C SER A 45 26.22 -8.71 4.46
N GLN A 46 25.02 -9.20 4.79
CA GLN A 46 24.03 -9.60 3.78
C GLN A 46 23.20 -8.39 3.32
N GLY A 47 22.98 -7.42 4.19
CA GLY A 47 22.21 -6.21 3.92
C GLY A 47 20.69 -6.43 3.90
N TYR A 48 20.19 -7.64 4.13
CA TYR A 48 18.74 -7.89 4.27
C TYR A 48 18.45 -9.10 5.16
N GLY A 49 17.21 -9.23 5.63
CA GLY A 49 16.72 -10.39 6.37
C GLY A 49 15.71 -10.04 7.47
N PHE A 50 15.25 -11.07 8.19
CA PHE A 50 14.35 -10.91 9.33
C PHE A 50 15.10 -10.47 10.59
N GLU A 51 14.63 -9.40 11.22
CA GLU A 51 15.08 -8.95 12.55
C GLU A 51 14.33 -9.67 13.68
N SER A 52 13.05 -10.00 13.47
CA SER A 52 12.23 -10.73 14.43
C SER A 52 11.01 -11.38 13.77
N GLY A 53 10.30 -12.20 14.54
CA GLY A 53 9.08 -12.89 14.11
C GLY A 53 9.21 -14.42 14.15
N THR A 54 8.07 -15.09 14.30
CA THR A 54 7.94 -16.55 14.14
C THR A 54 7.44 -16.82 12.73
N VAL A 55 8.38 -16.83 11.79
CA VAL A 55 8.10 -16.94 10.35
C VAL A 55 8.05 -18.42 9.96
N SER A 56 7.15 -18.76 9.05
CA SER A 56 7.00 -20.09 8.48
C SER A 56 6.80 -20.00 6.98
N SER A 57 7.34 -20.97 6.24
CA SER A 57 7.14 -21.09 4.80
C SER A 57 5.97 -22.01 4.51
N VAL A 58 5.19 -21.67 3.49
CA VAL A 58 4.13 -22.52 2.95
C VAL A 58 4.33 -22.61 1.45
N ASP A 59 4.35 -23.82 0.92
CA ASP A 59 4.44 -24.09 -0.52
C ASP A 59 3.18 -24.86 -0.95
N ARG A 60 2.50 -24.35 -1.97
CA ARG A 60 1.26 -24.91 -2.55
C ARG A 60 1.54 -25.83 -3.75
N LEU A 61 2.79 -25.89 -4.21
CA LEU A 61 3.25 -26.74 -5.32
C LEU A 61 2.51 -26.44 -6.63
N TRP A 62 2.45 -25.16 -7.01
CA TRP A 62 1.88 -24.69 -8.27
C TRP A 62 3.00 -24.23 -9.23
N ASP A 63 2.74 -24.16 -10.54
CA ASP A 63 3.83 -23.94 -11.51
C ASP A 63 4.41 -22.52 -11.54
N ASP A 64 3.83 -21.54 -10.84
CA ASP A 64 4.39 -20.18 -10.77
C ASP A 64 5.38 -20.07 -9.61
N ASP A 65 6.67 -20.02 -9.94
CA ASP A 65 7.76 -19.98 -8.94
C ASP A 65 7.64 -18.84 -7.92
N LEU A 66 7.01 -17.70 -8.26
CA LEU A 66 6.91 -16.54 -7.37
C LEU A 66 5.71 -16.60 -6.43
N THR A 67 4.69 -17.40 -6.73
CA THR A 67 3.43 -17.45 -5.99
C THR A 67 3.03 -18.86 -5.56
N THR A 68 3.82 -19.88 -5.92
CA THR A 68 3.68 -21.23 -5.38
C THR A 68 3.91 -21.25 -3.89
N ASP A 69 4.87 -20.49 -3.39
CA ASP A 69 5.19 -20.38 -1.98
C ASP A 69 5.19 -18.93 -1.47
N PHE A 70 5.07 -18.84 -0.16
CA PHE A 70 5.02 -17.57 0.55
C PHE A 70 5.45 -17.76 2.00
N LEU A 71 5.84 -16.66 2.64
CA LEU A 71 6.06 -16.62 4.07
C LEU A 71 4.83 -16.10 4.82
N THR A 72 4.55 -16.74 5.95
CA THR A 72 3.51 -16.37 6.91
C THR A 72 4.07 -16.31 8.32
N ALA A 73 3.32 -15.74 9.27
CA ALA A 73 3.73 -15.66 10.67
C ALA A 73 2.56 -15.75 11.63
N LYS A 74 2.85 -16.30 12.82
CA LYS A 74 1.98 -16.13 13.99
C LYS A 74 2.36 -14.82 14.69
N GLY A 75 1.62 -13.76 14.43
CA GLY A 75 1.95 -12.40 14.85
C GLY A 75 2.73 -11.66 13.77
N ASP A 76 3.66 -10.81 14.18
CA ASP A 76 4.40 -9.94 13.26
C ASP A 76 5.68 -10.61 12.76
N MET A 77 6.01 -10.40 11.48
CA MET A 77 7.35 -10.62 10.94
C MET A 77 8.00 -9.29 10.59
N VAL A 78 9.27 -9.11 10.97
CA VAL A 78 9.99 -7.86 10.76
C VAL A 78 11.13 -8.10 9.79
N PHE A 79 11.00 -7.64 8.56
CA PHE A 79 11.98 -7.78 7.50
C PHE A 79 12.68 -6.43 7.26
N SER A 80 14.00 -6.44 7.08
CA SER A 80 14.78 -5.22 6.84
C SER A 80 15.68 -5.37 5.64
N VAL A 81 15.94 -4.25 4.97
CA VAL A 81 16.92 -4.13 3.88
C VAL A 81 17.73 -2.84 4.08
N ALA A 82 19.05 -2.92 4.01
CA ALA A 82 19.94 -1.78 4.08
C ALA A 82 19.92 -1.03 2.75
N LEU A 83 19.61 0.27 2.79
CA LEU A 83 19.43 1.10 1.60
C LEU A 83 20.03 2.50 1.80
N PRO A 84 20.61 3.10 0.74
CA PRO A 84 21.00 4.49 0.80
C PRO A 84 19.76 5.40 0.94
N GLN A 85 19.98 6.64 1.38
CA GLN A 85 18.92 7.63 1.48
C GLN A 85 18.29 7.91 0.11
N GLY A 86 16.96 7.91 0.02
CA GLY A 86 16.24 8.12 -1.24
C GLY A 86 14.76 7.79 -1.12
N ASN A 87 14.01 8.05 -2.19
CA ASN A 87 12.66 7.53 -2.37
C ASN A 87 12.73 6.17 -3.07
N TYR A 88 11.92 5.22 -2.60
CA TYR A 88 11.82 3.88 -3.15
C TYR A 88 10.35 3.56 -3.40
N GLU A 89 10.08 3.01 -4.57
CA GLU A 89 8.86 2.30 -4.87
C GLU A 89 9.02 0.86 -4.35
N VAL A 90 8.07 0.40 -3.54
CA VAL A 90 8.08 -0.93 -2.93
C VAL A 90 6.79 -1.64 -3.31
N THR A 91 6.92 -2.76 -4.00
CA THR A 91 5.81 -3.64 -4.37
C THR A 91 5.83 -4.87 -3.48
N PHE A 92 4.73 -5.10 -2.76
CA PHE A 92 4.48 -6.30 -1.99
C PHE A 92 3.61 -7.25 -2.83
N ILE A 93 4.06 -8.50 -3.00
CA ILE A 93 3.26 -9.56 -3.62
C ILE A 93 2.62 -10.34 -2.47
N LEU A 94 1.31 -10.15 -2.31
CA LEU A 94 0.54 -10.66 -1.19
C LEU A 94 -0.46 -11.72 -1.66
N GLY A 95 -0.67 -12.76 -0.86
CA GLY A 95 -1.66 -13.80 -1.16
C GLY A 95 -1.25 -15.18 -0.66
N ASP A 96 -2.24 -16.07 -0.62
CA ASP A 96 -2.07 -17.50 -0.39
C ASP A 96 -2.88 -18.23 -1.47
N GLY A 97 -2.28 -19.24 -2.12
CA GLY A 97 -2.94 -20.03 -3.14
C GLY A 97 -4.19 -20.78 -2.67
N GLU A 98 -4.30 -21.14 -1.40
CA GLU A 98 -5.42 -21.97 -0.93
C GLU A 98 -6.36 -21.24 0.02
N ASN A 99 -5.82 -20.47 0.96
CA ASN A 99 -6.59 -19.88 2.06
C ASN A 99 -6.75 -18.37 1.93
N GLU A 100 -7.77 -17.85 2.60
CA GLU A 100 -7.90 -16.41 2.79
C GLU A 100 -6.70 -15.87 3.59
N SER A 101 -6.16 -14.74 3.14
CA SER A 101 -5.09 -14.02 3.83
C SER A 101 -5.53 -12.59 4.17
N GLU A 102 -5.00 -12.06 5.27
CA GLU A 102 -5.17 -10.66 5.64
C GLU A 102 -3.81 -10.13 6.06
N THR A 103 -3.31 -9.15 5.32
CA THR A 103 -1.97 -8.59 5.52
C THR A 103 -2.02 -7.08 5.70
N THR A 104 -1.45 -6.60 6.79
CA THR A 104 -1.15 -5.19 7.04
C THR A 104 0.36 -5.01 6.95
N VAL A 105 0.79 -3.94 6.28
CA VAL A 105 2.20 -3.59 6.19
C VAL A 105 2.42 -2.25 6.87
N TRP A 106 3.29 -2.28 7.87
CA TRP A 106 3.86 -1.10 8.48
C TRP A 106 5.32 -0.94 8.07
N ALA A 107 5.84 0.28 8.12
CA ALA A 107 7.25 0.54 7.88
C ALA A 107 7.89 1.39 8.98
N GLU A 108 9.19 1.23 9.20
CA GLU A 108 9.98 2.05 10.11
C GLU A 108 9.40 2.07 11.53
N ASN A 109 9.25 3.26 12.10
CA ASN A 109 8.57 3.55 13.35
C ASN A 109 7.04 3.45 13.21
N ARG A 110 6.54 2.33 12.70
CA ARG A 110 5.10 2.01 12.62
C ARG A 110 4.30 2.93 11.69
N LYS A 111 4.87 3.39 10.57
CA LYS A 111 4.12 4.05 9.50
C LYS A 111 3.19 3.06 8.82
N LEU A 112 1.90 3.35 8.73
CA LEU A 112 0.94 2.52 8.01
C LEU A 112 1.18 2.65 6.50
N MET A 113 1.50 1.55 5.82
CA MET A 113 1.73 1.54 4.38
C MET A 113 0.59 0.86 3.61
N LEU A 114 0.17 -0.32 4.08
CA LEU A 114 -0.97 -1.06 3.55
C LEU A 114 -1.87 -1.45 4.70
N ASP A 115 -3.14 -1.06 4.62
CA ASP A 115 -4.12 -1.27 5.68
C ASP A 115 -5.00 -2.49 5.38
N ARG A 116 -4.69 -3.63 6.01
CA ARG A 116 -5.45 -4.89 5.98
C ARG A 116 -5.94 -5.28 4.59
N ILE A 117 -4.98 -5.60 3.73
CA ILE A 117 -5.26 -6.21 2.43
C ILE A 117 -5.77 -7.62 2.67
N THR A 118 -7.09 -7.81 2.53
CA THR A 118 -7.74 -9.12 2.60
C THR A 118 -7.85 -9.71 1.20
N LEU A 119 -7.40 -10.95 1.01
CA LEU A 119 -7.43 -11.66 -0.27
C LEU A 119 -8.04 -13.06 -0.08
N ALA A 120 -8.94 -13.44 -0.98
CA ALA A 120 -9.47 -14.79 -1.02
C ALA A 120 -8.38 -15.79 -1.43
N GLY A 121 -8.49 -17.04 -0.98
CA GLY A 121 -7.51 -18.07 -1.36
C GLY A 121 -7.48 -18.33 -2.86
N GLY A 122 -6.27 -18.29 -3.41
CA GLY A 122 -5.96 -18.38 -4.84
C GLY A 122 -5.89 -17.03 -5.55
N VAL A 123 -5.96 -15.93 -4.79
CA VAL A 123 -5.78 -14.56 -5.31
C VAL A 123 -4.48 -13.98 -4.76
N PHE A 124 -3.62 -13.53 -5.68
CA PHE A 124 -2.43 -12.75 -5.37
C PHE A 124 -2.59 -11.30 -5.86
N SER A 125 -2.07 -10.35 -5.08
CA SER A 125 -2.15 -8.92 -5.37
C SER A 125 -0.78 -8.26 -5.22
N ARG A 126 -0.40 -7.44 -6.20
CA ARG A 126 0.79 -6.60 -6.13
C ARG A 126 0.41 -5.22 -5.59
N GLN A 127 0.79 -4.93 -4.35
CA GLN A 127 0.50 -3.66 -3.71
C GLN A 127 1.74 -2.78 -3.72
N THR A 128 1.68 -1.67 -4.45
CA THR A 128 2.83 -0.77 -4.63
C THR A 128 2.65 0.53 -3.86
N VAL A 129 3.65 0.88 -3.05
CA VAL A 129 3.71 2.10 -2.24
C VAL A 129 5.05 2.79 -2.43
N SER A 130 5.13 4.08 -2.06
CA SER A 130 6.40 4.81 -2.05
C SER A 130 6.80 5.18 -0.63
N LEU A 131 8.06 4.91 -0.29
CA LEU A 131 8.67 5.25 0.99
C LEU A 131 9.93 6.08 0.78
N ARG A 132 10.18 7.00 1.70
CA ARG A 132 11.46 7.69 1.79
C ARG A 132 12.32 7.07 2.88
N ARG A 133 13.46 6.51 2.51
CA ARG A 133 14.51 6.16 3.47
C ARG A 133 15.22 7.45 3.89
N MET A 134 15.18 7.79 5.17
CA MET A 134 15.62 9.10 5.68
C MET A 134 17.00 9.06 6.33
N GLU A 135 17.70 10.19 6.30
CA GLU A 135 18.93 10.47 7.06
C GLU A 135 18.89 11.86 7.68
N THR A 136 19.76 12.08 8.66
CA THR A 136 19.97 13.39 9.29
C THR A 136 20.80 14.33 8.42
N ARG A 137 21.68 13.79 7.57
CA ARG A 137 22.48 14.55 6.60
C ARG A 137 21.80 14.58 5.24
N SER A 138 21.81 15.72 4.56
CA SER A 138 21.20 15.85 3.23
C SER A 138 21.96 15.04 2.20
N MET A 139 21.28 14.62 1.13
CA MET A 139 21.87 13.82 0.05
C MET A 139 23.08 14.52 -0.61
N ASP A 140 23.06 15.85 -0.74
CA ASP A 140 24.18 16.67 -1.23
C ASP A 140 25.26 16.94 -0.15
N GLY A 141 25.01 16.51 1.09
CA GLY A 141 25.88 16.70 2.23
C GLY A 141 25.96 18.13 2.79
N SER A 142 25.18 19.07 2.29
CA SER A 142 25.25 20.50 2.66
C SER A 142 24.64 20.82 4.02
N VAL A 143 23.68 20.01 4.49
CA VAL A 143 22.98 20.22 5.76
C VAL A 143 22.96 18.94 6.58
N THR A 144 23.33 19.05 7.86
CA THR A 144 23.06 18.01 8.86
C THR A 144 22.12 18.58 9.90
N MET A 145 20.95 17.94 10.08
CA MET A 145 20.03 18.28 11.16
C MET A 145 20.44 17.59 12.46
N SER A 146 20.02 18.18 13.57
CA SER A 146 20.17 17.57 14.90
C SER A 146 18.93 16.74 15.23
N ILE A 147 19.13 15.64 15.95
CA ILE A 147 18.09 14.81 16.56
C ILE A 147 18.28 14.74 18.08
N LYS A 148 17.21 14.48 18.81
CA LYS A 148 17.19 14.28 20.27
C LYS A 148 17.78 12.91 20.59
N ASP A 149 18.24 12.73 21.83
CA ASP A 149 18.86 11.47 22.25
C ASP A 149 17.92 10.26 22.08
N ARG A 150 16.65 10.40 22.41
CA ARG A 150 15.65 9.33 22.23
C ARG A 150 15.44 8.90 20.78
N GLU A 151 15.76 9.77 19.82
CA GLU A 151 15.59 9.46 18.41
C GLU A 151 16.72 8.56 17.90
N LYS A 152 17.87 8.48 18.58
CA LYS A 152 19.02 7.71 18.09
C LYS A 152 18.72 6.22 17.90
N ASP A 153 17.74 5.70 18.65
CA ASP A 153 17.30 4.30 18.58
C ASP A 153 16.10 4.10 17.62
N TYR A 154 15.69 5.13 16.88
CA TYR A 154 14.58 5.03 15.94
C TYR A 154 15.01 4.35 14.66
N ARG A 155 14.17 3.45 14.12
CA ARG A 155 14.40 2.75 12.85
C ARG A 155 14.63 3.71 11.69
N THR A 156 13.94 4.83 11.73
CA THR A 156 14.06 5.92 10.76
C THR A 156 15.50 6.39 10.51
N TRP A 157 16.42 6.22 11.47
CA TRP A 157 17.81 6.66 11.36
C TRP A 157 18.83 5.51 11.25
N ASP A 158 18.39 4.24 11.16
CA ASP A 158 19.24 3.05 11.29
C ASP A 158 19.85 2.52 9.97
N LYS A 159 19.68 3.25 8.87
CA LYS A 159 20.16 2.91 7.51
C LYS A 159 19.45 1.75 6.81
N LYS A 160 18.29 1.36 7.30
CA LYS A 160 17.45 0.34 6.67
C LYS A 160 16.13 0.94 6.19
N LEU A 161 15.46 0.21 5.31
CA LEU A 161 14.02 0.17 5.30
C LEU A 161 13.57 -1.09 6.02
N THR A 162 12.74 -0.91 7.06
CA THR A 162 12.19 -1.99 7.87
C THR A 162 10.70 -2.10 7.63
N PHE A 163 10.20 -3.30 7.33
CA PHE A 163 8.79 -3.61 7.18
C PHE A 163 8.33 -4.52 8.32
N VAL A 164 7.21 -4.18 8.95
CA VAL A 164 6.49 -5.05 9.88
C VAL A 164 5.26 -5.55 9.16
N ILE A 165 5.24 -6.83 8.84
CA ILE A 165 4.15 -7.50 8.13
C ILE A 165 3.35 -8.29 9.16
N SER A 166 2.06 -7.97 9.29
CA SER A 166 1.17 -8.50 10.33
C SER A 166 -0.24 -8.74 9.79
N GLY A 167 -1.14 -9.28 10.62
CA GLY A 167 -2.53 -9.55 10.27
C GLY A 167 -3.01 -10.90 10.81
N LYS A 168 -4.26 -11.29 10.51
CA LYS A 168 -4.83 -12.57 10.98
C LYS A 168 -4.14 -13.79 10.38
N ALA A 169 -3.72 -13.70 9.11
CA ALA A 169 -2.95 -14.71 8.38
C ALA A 169 -2.15 -13.99 7.28
N PRO A 170 -1.09 -13.26 7.64
CA PRO A 170 -0.31 -12.52 6.66
C PRO A 170 0.36 -13.51 5.70
N ALA A 171 0.34 -13.19 4.42
CA ALA A 171 0.91 -14.04 3.37
C ALA A 171 1.64 -13.16 2.35
N VAL A 172 2.96 -13.27 2.32
CA VAL A 172 3.83 -12.47 1.44
C VAL A 172 4.71 -13.41 0.64
N ALA A 173 4.53 -13.40 -0.68
CA ALA A 173 5.29 -14.23 -1.63
C ALA A 173 6.52 -13.49 -2.16
N GLY A 174 6.51 -12.15 -2.14
CA GLY A 174 7.70 -11.40 -2.50
C GLY A 174 7.64 -9.92 -2.19
N ILE A 175 8.80 -9.29 -2.22
CA ILE A 175 8.97 -7.83 -2.15
C ILE A 175 9.91 -7.38 -3.26
N GLU A 176 9.48 -6.38 -4.03
CA GLU A 176 10.31 -5.68 -4.98
C GLU A 176 10.52 -4.25 -4.50
N ILE A 177 11.76 -3.78 -4.54
CA ILE A 177 12.16 -2.46 -4.09
C ILE A 177 12.92 -1.85 -5.24
N LYS A 178 12.54 -0.65 -5.65
CA LYS A 178 13.18 0.09 -6.73
C LYS A 178 13.36 1.52 -6.32
N ARG A 179 14.59 2.05 -6.41
CA ARG A 179 14.79 3.49 -6.22
C ARG A 179 13.99 4.30 -7.24
N ASN A 180 13.23 5.26 -6.75
CA ASN A 180 12.43 6.17 -7.55
C ASN A 180 12.40 7.57 -6.92
N ASP A 181 13.45 8.35 -7.16
CA ASP A 181 13.53 9.73 -6.70
C ASP A 181 12.65 10.72 -7.49
N ASN A 182 11.92 10.26 -8.50
CA ASN A 182 11.07 11.14 -9.33
C ASN A 182 9.65 11.30 -8.77
N VAL A 183 9.26 10.54 -7.74
CA VAL A 183 7.95 10.67 -7.09
C VAL A 183 7.82 12.01 -6.35
N THR A 184 6.60 12.55 -6.33
CA THR A 184 6.26 13.70 -5.48
C THR A 184 6.53 13.33 -4.02
N THR A 185 7.08 14.26 -3.23
CA THR A 185 7.26 14.05 -1.80
C THR A 185 6.40 15.01 -0.98
N LEU A 186 5.64 14.46 -0.02
CA LEU A 186 4.96 15.20 1.03
C LEU A 186 5.82 15.21 2.29
N TRP A 187 6.37 16.36 2.62
CA TRP A 187 7.26 16.55 3.77
C TRP A 187 6.45 17.02 4.97
N LEU A 188 6.61 16.37 6.13
CA LEU A 188 5.87 16.74 7.35
C LEU A 188 6.76 17.44 8.36
N CYS A 189 6.43 18.69 8.68
CA CYS A 189 6.98 19.42 9.81
C CYS A 189 5.97 19.41 10.95
N GLY A 190 6.35 18.92 12.12
CA GLY A 190 5.47 18.99 13.27
C GLY A 190 6.04 18.43 14.57
N ASN A 191 5.12 18.07 15.47
CA ASN A 191 5.41 17.62 16.83
C ASN A 191 4.80 16.24 17.14
N SER A 192 4.48 15.96 18.40
CA SER A 192 4.02 14.66 18.89
C SER A 192 2.67 14.20 18.32
N THR A 193 1.85 15.10 17.78
CA THR A 193 0.58 14.72 17.12
C THR A 193 0.74 14.39 15.63
N VAL A 194 1.96 14.53 15.09
CA VAL A 194 2.31 14.26 13.68
C VAL A 194 3.32 13.11 13.57
N VAL A 195 4.28 13.02 14.50
CA VAL A 195 5.43 12.09 14.49
C VAL A 195 5.06 10.61 14.39
N ASP A 196 5.97 9.84 13.82
CA ASP A 196 5.97 8.37 13.86
C ASP A 196 6.39 7.88 15.26
N GLN A 197 5.44 7.38 16.04
CA GLN A 197 5.66 6.91 17.40
C GLN A 197 6.13 5.46 17.42
N ILE A 198 7.27 5.19 18.05
CA ILE A 198 7.87 3.85 18.11
C ILE A 198 7.12 2.85 18.99
N THR A 199 6.24 3.32 19.88
CA THR A 199 5.59 2.47 20.89
C THR A 199 4.09 2.67 20.87
N ALA A 200 3.35 1.57 20.71
CA ALA A 200 1.90 1.54 20.87
C ALA A 200 1.52 1.80 22.35
N PRO A 201 0.37 2.45 22.63
CA PRO A 201 -0.64 2.87 21.67
C PRO A 201 -0.38 4.24 21.02
N TRP A 202 0.68 4.98 21.39
CA TRP A 202 0.91 6.33 20.84
C TRP A 202 1.00 6.30 19.31
N ALA A 203 0.36 7.28 18.67
CA ALA A 203 0.45 7.52 17.23
C ALA A 203 0.22 8.99 16.89
N GLY A 204 0.90 9.46 15.84
CA GLY A 204 0.61 10.75 15.19
C GLY A 204 -0.18 10.55 13.89
N TRP A 205 -0.93 11.55 13.43
CA TRP A 205 -1.68 11.39 12.17
C TRP A 205 -0.75 11.20 10.97
N GLY A 206 0.45 11.78 10.99
CA GLY A 206 1.47 11.63 9.95
C GLY A 206 2.00 10.22 9.82
N GLN A 207 1.90 9.41 10.88
CA GLN A 207 2.22 8.00 10.91
C GLN A 207 1.17 7.15 10.16
N MET A 208 -0.08 7.58 10.15
CA MET A 208 -1.20 6.88 9.49
C MET A 208 -1.44 7.35 8.06
N ALA A 209 -1.07 8.59 7.75
CA ALA A 209 -1.25 9.21 6.45
C ALA A 209 -0.71 8.41 5.24
N PRO A 210 0.44 7.69 5.30
CA PRO A 210 1.00 7.05 4.11
C PRO A 210 0.07 5.99 3.49
N GLY A 211 -0.74 5.31 4.30
CA GLY A 211 -1.70 4.30 3.85
C GLY A 211 -2.82 4.81 2.93
N PHE A 212 -2.95 6.14 2.77
CA PHE A 212 -3.95 6.77 1.89
C PHE A 212 -3.40 7.24 0.54
N PHE A 213 -2.10 7.08 0.28
CA PHE A 213 -1.46 7.55 -0.95
C PHE A 213 -1.00 6.40 -1.87
N LYS A 214 -1.03 6.67 -3.18
CA LYS A 214 -0.49 5.80 -4.24
C LYS A 214 1.04 5.86 -4.25
N SER A 215 1.69 4.93 -4.95
CA SER A 215 3.15 4.96 -5.15
C SER A 215 3.68 6.20 -5.88
N SER A 216 2.83 6.98 -6.53
CA SER A 216 3.20 8.28 -7.10
C SER A 216 3.63 9.35 -6.08
N LEU A 217 3.46 9.09 -4.76
CA LEU A 217 3.86 10.00 -3.69
C LEU A 217 4.53 9.27 -2.52
N ALA A 218 5.65 9.82 -2.03
CA ALA A 218 6.29 9.41 -0.78
C ALA A 218 5.98 10.42 0.35
N ILE A 219 5.84 9.93 1.59
CA ILE A 219 5.75 10.80 2.78
C ILE A 219 7.06 10.76 3.55
N ALA A 220 7.58 11.96 3.87
CA ALA A 220 8.79 12.14 4.66
C ALA A 220 8.45 12.85 5.98
N ASN A 221 8.23 12.06 7.05
CA ASN A 221 7.81 12.58 8.34
C ASN A 221 9.01 13.00 9.21
N TYR A 222 9.32 14.30 9.25
CA TYR A 222 10.40 14.86 10.07
C TYR A 222 9.92 15.41 11.41
N ALA A 223 8.62 15.30 11.70
CA ALA A 223 8.04 15.72 12.97
C ALA A 223 8.71 15.00 14.14
N GLU A 224 8.76 15.67 15.29
CA GLU A 224 9.33 15.06 16.49
C GLU A 224 8.68 15.58 17.76
N SER A 225 8.42 14.66 18.69
CA SER A 225 7.71 14.94 19.94
C SER A 225 8.30 16.15 20.69
N GLY A 226 7.46 16.99 21.27
CA GLY A 226 7.92 18.13 22.09
C GLY A 226 8.61 19.27 21.33
N LEU A 227 8.71 19.25 20.00
CA LEU A 227 9.21 20.40 19.24
C LEU A 227 8.17 21.52 19.15
N THR A 228 8.67 22.75 19.23
CA THR A 228 8.02 23.99 18.80
C THR A 228 8.42 24.30 17.36
N ALA A 229 7.74 25.22 16.69
CA ALA A 229 8.12 25.67 15.35
C ALA A 229 9.54 26.27 15.32
N SER A 230 9.90 27.00 16.38
CA SER A 230 11.24 27.58 16.56
C SER A 230 12.30 26.50 16.83
N GLY A 231 11.98 25.49 17.65
CA GLY A 231 12.87 24.36 17.95
C GLY A 231 13.14 23.48 16.74
N PHE A 232 12.12 23.20 15.93
CA PHE A 232 12.28 22.48 14.66
C PHE A 232 13.21 23.23 13.70
N TYR A 233 13.08 24.56 13.64
CA TYR A 233 13.92 25.42 12.84
C TYR A 233 15.38 25.42 13.35
N SER A 234 15.59 25.61 14.66
CA SER A 234 16.93 25.68 15.26
C SER A 234 17.70 24.36 15.18
N MET A 235 16.99 23.22 15.19
CA MET A 235 17.56 21.89 14.95
C MET A 235 17.87 21.61 13.47
N LYS A 236 17.70 22.59 12.58
CA LYS A 236 17.95 22.50 11.13
C LYS A 236 17.10 21.45 10.42
N ARG A 237 15.97 21.01 10.99
CA ARG A 237 15.08 20.04 10.35
C ARG A 237 14.43 20.63 9.09
N LEU A 238 13.98 21.89 9.15
CA LEU A 238 13.48 22.58 7.96
C LEU A 238 14.60 22.76 6.93
N ALA A 239 15.79 23.18 7.34
CA ALA A 239 16.93 23.34 6.43
C ALA A 239 17.28 22.02 5.71
N LYS A 240 17.19 20.89 6.42
CA LYS A 240 17.37 19.56 5.85
C LYS A 240 16.32 19.21 4.80
N ILE A 241 15.04 19.50 5.07
CA ILE A 241 13.96 19.35 4.08
C ILE A 241 14.22 20.25 2.86
N LEU A 242 14.55 21.52 3.07
CA LEU A 242 14.79 22.51 2.01
C LEU A 242 16.03 22.20 1.15
N ALA A 243 16.95 21.36 1.62
CA ALA A 243 18.07 20.87 0.83
C ALA A 243 17.66 19.77 -0.17
N GLU A 244 16.49 19.14 0.01
CA GLU A 244 16.06 17.96 -0.76
C GLU A 244 14.71 18.10 -1.45
N VAL A 245 13.90 19.05 -0.99
CA VAL A 245 12.61 19.36 -1.59
C VAL A 245 12.77 19.80 -3.04
N LYS A 246 11.87 19.31 -3.90
CA LYS A 246 11.85 19.62 -5.33
C LYS A 246 10.63 20.47 -5.68
N LYS A 247 10.71 21.14 -6.84
CA LYS A 247 9.56 21.85 -7.39
C LYS A 247 8.41 20.86 -7.60
N GLY A 248 7.22 21.19 -7.10
CA GLY A 248 6.04 20.31 -7.15
C GLY A 248 5.83 19.46 -5.90
N ASP A 249 6.80 19.42 -4.97
CA ASP A 249 6.60 18.83 -3.65
C ASP A 249 5.69 19.69 -2.76
N PHE A 250 5.19 19.08 -1.70
CA PHE A 250 4.35 19.71 -0.69
C PHE A 250 5.03 19.63 0.68
N VAL A 251 4.97 20.71 1.47
CA VAL A 251 5.52 20.73 2.83
C VAL A 251 4.44 21.16 3.80
N THR A 252 4.01 20.24 4.67
CA THR A 252 3.07 20.57 5.75
C THR A 252 3.79 21.16 6.95
N VAL A 253 3.14 22.12 7.62
CA VAL A 253 3.65 22.77 8.83
C VAL A 253 2.56 22.76 9.90
N GLN A 254 2.74 21.94 10.94
CA GLN A 254 1.84 21.82 12.08
C GLN A 254 2.57 21.98 13.41
N PHE A 255 2.37 23.12 14.07
CA PHE A 255 2.89 23.41 15.41
C PHE A 255 1.80 24.07 16.27
N ALA A 256 2.13 24.41 17.53
CA ALA A 256 1.33 25.14 18.54
C ALA A 256 1.30 24.44 19.91
N HIS A 257 1.23 23.10 19.96
CA HIS A 257 1.06 22.36 21.23
C HIS A 257 2.16 22.64 22.25
N ASN A 258 3.41 22.76 21.78
CA ASN A 258 4.54 23.11 22.63
C ASN A 258 4.82 24.60 22.62
N ASP A 259 4.55 25.28 21.51
CA ASP A 259 4.76 26.73 21.35
C ASP A 259 3.94 27.51 22.39
N GLN A 260 2.70 27.10 22.67
CA GLN A 260 1.85 27.77 23.67
C GLN A 260 2.42 27.74 25.10
N LYS A 261 3.36 26.84 25.39
CA LYS A 261 3.96 26.67 26.73
C LYS A 261 5.07 27.70 26.99
N ASN A 262 5.49 28.45 25.96
CA ASN A 262 6.54 29.44 26.05
C ASN A 262 6.09 30.77 25.45
N GLN A 263 6.15 31.85 26.22
CA GLN A 263 5.65 33.15 25.77
C GLN A 263 6.43 33.72 24.56
N ASN A 264 7.72 33.42 24.42
CA ASN A 264 8.50 33.85 23.26
C ASN A 264 8.04 33.12 21.99
N ASP A 265 7.72 31.84 22.08
CA ASP A 265 7.19 31.09 20.93
C ASP A 265 5.80 31.58 20.55
N VAL A 266 4.92 31.84 21.54
CA VAL A 266 3.61 32.46 21.29
C VAL A 266 3.72 33.81 20.59
N ASN A 267 4.64 34.68 21.05
CA ASN A 267 4.84 36.01 20.48
C ASN A 267 5.40 35.95 19.06
N ASN A 268 6.25 34.97 18.76
CA ASN A 268 6.93 34.83 17.47
C ASN A 268 6.25 33.84 16.51
N TYR A 269 5.10 33.27 16.89
CA TYR A 269 4.47 32.18 16.15
C TYR A 269 4.19 32.53 14.68
N GLU A 270 3.52 33.66 14.42
CA GLU A 270 3.18 34.11 13.06
C GLU A 270 4.42 34.46 12.24
N ALA A 271 5.43 35.10 12.85
CA ALA A 271 6.69 35.41 12.18
C ALA A 271 7.44 34.13 11.79
N THR A 272 7.44 33.13 12.67
CA THR A 272 8.05 31.81 12.41
C THR A 272 7.32 31.10 11.27
N LEU A 273 5.99 31.02 11.29
CA LEU A 273 5.22 30.41 10.20
C LEU A 273 5.40 31.15 8.86
N THR A 274 5.47 32.48 8.89
CA THR A 274 5.77 33.29 7.70
C THR A 274 7.11 32.92 7.09
N LYS A 275 8.13 32.71 7.94
CA LYS A 275 9.46 32.27 7.51
C LYS A 275 9.43 30.90 6.85
N TYR A 276 8.74 29.92 7.44
CA TYR A 276 8.55 28.60 6.84
C TYR A 276 7.92 28.71 5.45
N ALA A 277 6.78 29.41 5.34
CA ALA A 277 6.07 29.55 4.07
C ALA A 277 6.95 30.17 2.98
N ASN A 278 7.70 31.24 3.31
CA ASN A 278 8.57 31.91 2.35
C ASN A 278 9.73 31.03 1.90
N GLU A 279 10.40 30.33 2.82
CA GLU A 279 11.53 29.46 2.49
C GLU A 279 11.10 28.24 1.67
N ILE A 280 9.95 27.64 1.98
CA ILE A 280 9.36 26.54 1.20
C ILE A 280 9.02 27.01 -0.22
N LYS A 281 8.33 28.16 -0.35
CA LYS A 281 8.00 28.76 -1.65
C LYS A 281 9.26 29.08 -2.48
N ALA A 282 10.32 29.56 -1.83
CA ALA A 282 11.58 29.87 -2.49
C ALA A 282 12.26 28.64 -3.14
N LYS A 283 11.95 27.43 -2.66
CA LYS A 283 12.39 26.17 -3.27
C LYS A 283 11.45 25.64 -4.37
N GLY A 284 10.36 26.34 -4.66
CA GLY A 284 9.36 25.92 -5.63
C GLY A 284 8.40 24.84 -5.13
N ALA A 285 8.41 24.56 -3.83
CA ALA A 285 7.47 23.65 -3.17
C ALA A 285 6.25 24.40 -2.63
N THR A 286 5.16 23.67 -2.41
CA THR A 286 3.90 24.24 -1.92
C THR A 286 3.82 24.11 -0.39
N PRO A 287 3.88 25.21 0.38
CA PRO A 287 3.63 25.13 1.81
C PRO A 287 2.14 24.89 2.06
N LEU A 288 1.85 24.00 3.00
CA LEU A 288 0.51 23.73 3.53
C LEU A 288 0.55 23.93 5.05
N PHE A 289 -0.30 24.79 5.59
CA PHE A 289 -0.45 24.89 7.03
C PHE A 289 -1.49 23.90 7.50
N VAL A 290 -1.21 23.20 8.59
CA VAL A 290 -2.17 22.28 9.21
C VAL A 290 -2.38 22.74 10.65
N THR A 291 -3.62 23.09 11.01
CA THR A 291 -3.89 23.57 12.36
C THR A 291 -3.67 22.45 13.37
N SER A 292 -3.04 22.75 14.52
CA SER A 292 -2.87 21.75 15.56
C SER A 292 -4.23 21.29 16.09
N THR A 293 -4.38 19.98 16.28
CA THR A 293 -5.55 19.38 16.93
C THR A 293 -5.88 20.01 18.28
N ALA A 294 -7.15 20.03 18.65
CA ALA A 294 -7.59 20.40 19.99
C ALA A 294 -7.23 19.30 21.00
N ARG A 295 -7.15 19.67 22.28
CA ARG A 295 -7.09 18.72 23.39
C ARG A 295 -8.45 18.14 23.70
N GLN A 296 -8.48 17.01 24.42
CA GLN A 296 -9.72 16.29 24.75
C GLN A 296 -10.82 17.15 25.40
N ASN A 297 -10.44 18.17 26.18
CA ASN A 297 -11.34 19.06 26.91
C ASN A 297 -11.60 20.40 26.22
N GLU A 298 -10.94 20.69 25.10
CA GLU A 298 -11.13 21.93 24.34
C GLU A 298 -12.28 21.74 23.34
N THR A 299 -13.23 22.66 23.33
CA THR A 299 -14.46 22.56 22.51
C THR A 299 -14.66 23.72 21.56
N ASP A 300 -13.87 24.79 21.69
CA ASP A 300 -13.91 25.97 20.82
C ASP A 300 -12.65 26.05 19.94
N PRO A 301 -12.79 25.91 18.60
CA PRO A 301 -11.65 25.94 17.66
C PRO A 301 -10.90 27.26 17.64
N LYS A 302 -11.49 28.35 18.14
CA LYS A 302 -10.86 29.68 18.16
C LYS A 302 -9.94 29.86 19.35
N THR A 303 -10.23 29.21 20.47
CA THR A 303 -9.49 29.37 21.73
C THR A 303 -8.66 28.14 22.10
N ALA A 304 -8.93 26.98 21.49
CA ALA A 304 -8.14 25.76 21.64
C ALA A 304 -6.64 26.02 21.43
N VAL A 305 -5.79 25.33 22.21
CA VAL A 305 -4.33 25.42 22.08
C VAL A 305 -3.82 26.88 22.20
N GLY A 306 -4.44 27.66 23.09
CA GLY A 306 -4.10 29.08 23.33
C GLY A 306 -4.46 30.02 22.17
N GLY A 307 -5.36 29.61 21.28
CA GLY A 307 -5.77 30.37 20.08
C GLY A 307 -4.73 30.41 18.96
N LEU A 308 -3.64 29.64 19.07
CA LEU A 308 -2.63 29.53 18.00
C LEU A 308 -3.17 28.92 16.69
N PRO A 309 -4.11 27.95 16.68
CA PRO A 309 -4.80 27.51 15.47
C PRO A 309 -5.48 28.65 14.72
N GLU A 310 -6.15 29.56 15.44
CA GLU A 310 -6.81 30.71 14.83
C GLU A 310 -5.80 31.70 14.24
N ARG A 311 -4.67 31.93 14.92
CA ARG A 311 -3.56 32.72 14.35
C ARG A 311 -3.00 32.07 13.08
N MET A 312 -2.89 30.74 13.04
CA MET A 312 -2.47 30.01 11.85
C MET A 312 -3.46 30.18 10.68
N ARG A 313 -4.78 30.11 10.94
CA ARG A 313 -5.80 30.40 9.92
C ARG A 313 -5.65 31.83 9.37
N ALA A 314 -5.49 32.81 10.26
CA ALA A 314 -5.34 34.21 9.89
C ALA A 314 -4.06 34.47 9.06
N ILE A 315 -2.91 33.96 9.49
CA ILE A 315 -1.64 34.14 8.77
C ILE A 315 -1.62 33.34 7.46
N GLY A 316 -2.22 32.14 7.42
CA GLY A 316 -2.38 31.37 6.19
C GLY A 316 -3.16 32.15 5.13
N LYS A 317 -4.29 32.74 5.50
CA LYS A 317 -5.06 33.65 4.64
C LYS A 317 -4.23 34.84 4.18
N LYS A 318 -3.51 35.51 5.09
CA LYS A 318 -2.66 36.68 4.78
C LYS A 318 -1.54 36.35 3.78
N LEU A 319 -0.96 35.16 3.87
CA LEU A 319 0.17 34.73 3.02
C LEU A 319 -0.25 33.99 1.75
N GLY A 320 -1.56 33.76 1.55
CA GLY A 320 -2.06 32.89 0.48
C GLY A 320 -1.50 31.47 0.60
N VAL A 321 -1.44 30.93 1.83
CA VAL A 321 -1.04 29.55 2.12
C VAL A 321 -2.30 28.77 2.49
N THR A 322 -2.52 27.64 1.83
CA THR A 322 -3.67 26.78 2.13
C THR A 322 -3.58 26.25 3.56
N VAL A 323 -4.72 26.31 4.27
CA VAL A 323 -4.84 25.83 5.65
C VAL A 323 -5.76 24.61 5.69
N LEU A 324 -5.21 23.47 6.12
CA LEU A 324 -5.92 22.23 6.42
C LEU A 324 -6.31 22.25 7.91
N ASP A 325 -7.60 22.23 8.22
CA ASP A 325 -8.14 22.58 9.54
C ASP A 325 -8.40 21.39 10.45
N LEU A 326 -7.34 20.63 10.78
CA LEU A 326 -7.44 19.50 11.70
C LEU A 326 -7.93 19.87 13.11
N ASN A 327 -7.71 21.12 13.55
CA ASN A 327 -8.25 21.62 14.80
C ASN A 327 -9.79 21.52 14.83
N GLN A 328 -10.47 22.02 13.78
CA GLN A 328 -11.92 21.93 13.69
C GLN A 328 -12.39 20.46 13.62
N HIS A 329 -11.72 19.63 12.82
CA HIS A 329 -12.05 18.20 12.72
C HIS A 329 -11.92 17.47 14.07
N SER A 330 -10.85 17.72 14.83
CA SER A 330 -10.63 17.08 16.14
C SER A 330 -11.72 17.43 17.17
N ILE A 331 -12.26 18.66 17.12
CA ILE A 331 -13.39 19.08 17.96
C ILE A 331 -14.68 18.38 17.53
N THR A 332 -14.92 18.32 16.22
CA THR A 332 -16.10 17.62 15.66
C THR A 332 -16.09 16.14 16.04
N LEU A 333 -14.94 15.46 15.92
CA LEU A 333 -14.75 14.08 16.35
C LEU A 333 -15.03 13.92 17.84
N GLY A 334 -14.42 14.77 18.68
CA GLY A 334 -14.64 14.74 20.12
C GLY A 334 -16.11 14.93 20.52
N LYS A 335 -16.87 15.76 19.78
CA LYS A 335 -18.31 15.94 19.98
C LYS A 335 -19.11 14.71 19.54
N ALA A 336 -18.79 14.14 18.37
CA ALA A 336 -19.49 13.00 17.80
C ALA A 336 -19.28 11.72 18.63
N LEU A 337 -18.07 11.52 19.16
CA LEU A 337 -17.76 10.39 20.05
C LEU A 337 -18.47 10.48 21.41
N GLY A 338 -18.88 11.66 21.83
CA GLY A 338 -19.60 11.88 23.09
C GLY A 338 -18.86 11.28 24.28
N GLY A 339 -19.49 10.32 24.95
CA GLY A 339 -18.92 9.61 26.10
C GLY A 339 -17.75 8.66 25.80
N ASN A 340 -17.37 8.50 24.53
CA ASN A 340 -16.22 7.69 24.11
C ASN A 340 -15.00 8.54 23.67
N LYS A 341 -15.06 9.86 23.78
CA LYS A 341 -14.02 10.75 23.20
C LYS A 341 -12.61 10.50 23.75
N GLU A 342 -12.48 9.98 24.97
CA GLU A 342 -11.21 9.56 25.56
C GLU A 342 -10.52 8.45 24.78
N LYS A 343 -11.29 7.64 24.03
CA LYS A 343 -10.76 6.52 23.25
C LYS A 343 -10.03 6.95 21.99
N MET A 344 -10.15 8.22 21.60
CA MET A 344 -9.32 8.85 20.56
C MET A 344 -7.91 9.16 21.09
N TYR A 345 -7.78 9.38 22.39
CA TYR A 345 -6.54 9.76 23.05
C TYR A 345 -5.87 8.54 23.68
N MET A 346 -4.71 8.74 24.27
CA MET A 346 -4.16 7.79 25.23
C MET A 346 -5.19 7.50 26.32
N TYR A 347 -5.49 6.22 26.55
CA TYR A 347 -6.40 5.70 27.57
C TYR A 347 -5.90 5.95 29.01
N THR A 348 -5.22 7.06 29.25
CA THR A 348 -4.73 7.50 30.56
C THR A 348 -5.47 8.75 30.98
N ALA A 349 -5.78 8.86 32.27
CA ALA A 349 -6.49 10.02 32.78
C ALA A 349 -5.68 11.33 32.66
N SER A 350 -4.35 11.27 32.58
CA SER A 350 -3.44 12.42 32.59
C SER A 350 -3.12 12.99 31.22
N ASP A 351 -3.11 12.16 30.16
CA ASP A 351 -2.80 12.63 28.82
C ASP A 351 -4.07 13.07 28.06
N LYS A 352 -4.13 14.35 27.72
CA LYS A 352 -5.25 14.98 27.00
C LYS A 352 -4.88 15.46 25.61
N THR A 353 -3.66 15.13 25.14
CA THR A 353 -3.08 15.67 23.90
C THR A 353 -2.71 14.59 22.91
N HIS A 354 -2.12 13.47 23.37
CA HIS A 354 -1.61 12.43 22.47
C HIS A 354 -2.68 11.40 22.11
N PHE A 355 -2.64 10.94 20.86
CA PHE A 355 -3.62 10.03 20.28
C PHE A 355 -3.16 8.58 20.35
N CYS A 356 -4.14 7.68 20.40
CA CYS A 356 -3.93 6.27 20.08
C CYS A 356 -3.95 6.05 18.56
N GLU A 357 -3.73 4.82 18.11
CA GLU A 357 -3.79 4.50 16.68
C GLU A 357 -5.14 4.86 16.07
N TYR A 358 -6.25 4.57 16.76
CA TYR A 358 -7.59 4.94 16.31
C TYR A 358 -7.71 6.45 16.09
N GLY A 359 -7.35 7.26 17.08
CA GLY A 359 -7.45 8.72 16.95
C GLY A 359 -6.51 9.31 15.90
N ALA A 360 -5.29 8.79 15.80
CA ALA A 360 -4.35 9.18 14.76
C ALA A 360 -4.87 8.84 13.36
N TYR A 361 -5.53 7.68 13.20
CA TYR A 361 -6.12 7.24 11.94
C TYR A 361 -7.32 8.12 11.54
N GLU A 362 -8.26 8.40 12.44
CA GLU A 362 -9.38 9.33 12.22
C GLU A 362 -8.91 10.73 11.81
N LEU A 363 -7.84 11.22 12.46
CA LEU A 363 -7.25 12.52 12.12
C LEU A 363 -6.51 12.51 10.77
N ALA A 364 -5.88 11.39 10.40
CA ALA A 364 -5.32 11.24 9.07
C ALA A 364 -6.42 11.28 8.01
N ARG A 365 -7.55 10.58 8.23
CA ARG A 365 -8.72 10.63 7.34
C ARG A 365 -9.29 12.05 7.21
N ALA A 366 -9.44 12.77 8.33
CA ALA A 366 -9.83 14.18 8.31
C ALA A 366 -8.89 15.04 7.44
N ASN A 367 -7.59 14.80 7.55
CA ASN A 367 -6.61 15.53 6.75
C ASN A 367 -6.73 15.20 5.25
N ILE A 368 -7.03 13.95 4.91
CA ILE A 368 -7.28 13.54 3.52
C ILE A 368 -8.48 14.29 2.93
N GLU A 369 -9.57 14.46 3.68
CA GLU A 369 -10.73 15.24 3.20
C GLU A 369 -10.39 16.72 2.98
N GLU A 370 -9.57 17.31 3.86
CA GLU A 370 -9.06 18.67 3.68
C GLU A 370 -8.16 18.79 2.43
N ILE A 371 -7.30 17.79 2.17
CA ILE A 371 -6.47 17.71 0.95
C ILE A 371 -7.35 17.62 -0.29
N LYS A 372 -8.36 16.74 -0.31
CA LYS A 372 -9.30 16.59 -1.43
C LYS A 372 -10.01 17.89 -1.74
N ALA A 373 -10.46 18.60 -0.71
CA ALA A 373 -11.22 19.83 -0.88
C ALA A 373 -10.35 21.02 -1.29
N LYS A 374 -9.10 21.11 -0.81
CA LYS A 374 -8.32 22.36 -0.86
C LYS A 374 -7.01 22.25 -1.65
N VAL A 375 -6.54 21.04 -1.97
CA VAL A 375 -5.25 20.81 -2.65
C VAL A 375 -5.40 19.75 -3.75
N PRO A 376 -6.10 20.05 -4.87
CA PRO A 376 -6.36 19.07 -5.94
C PRO A 376 -5.09 18.40 -6.50
N GLU A 377 -3.98 19.16 -6.60
CA GLU A 377 -2.69 18.65 -7.05
C GLU A 377 -2.07 17.61 -6.11
N LEU A 378 -2.38 17.65 -4.81
CA LEU A 378 -1.97 16.61 -3.87
C LEU A 378 -2.99 15.46 -3.86
N ALA A 379 -4.28 15.79 -4.01
CA ALA A 379 -5.37 14.81 -4.03
C ALA A 379 -5.24 13.78 -5.17
N LYS A 380 -4.62 14.12 -6.30
CA LYS A 380 -4.35 13.19 -7.41
C LYS A 380 -3.49 11.98 -7.01
N HIS A 381 -2.73 12.12 -5.92
CA HIS A 381 -1.86 11.07 -5.39
C HIS A 381 -2.57 10.17 -4.37
N LEU A 382 -3.81 10.46 -3.99
CA LEU A 382 -4.59 9.61 -3.11
C LEU A 382 -4.95 8.30 -3.82
N ARG A 383 -5.03 7.22 -3.05
CA ARG A 383 -5.52 5.93 -3.54
C ARG A 383 -6.97 6.06 -3.97
N ASP A 384 -7.36 5.30 -5.00
CA ASP A 384 -8.72 5.36 -5.54
C ASP A 384 -9.74 4.66 -4.62
N ASP A 385 -9.24 3.79 -3.72
CA ASP A 385 -9.98 3.00 -2.75
C ASP A 385 -10.27 3.74 -1.42
N HIS A 386 -9.85 5.00 -1.27
CA HIS A 386 -10.03 5.70 -0.02
C HIS A 386 -11.52 5.91 0.27
N GLU A 387 -11.96 5.50 1.46
CA GLU A 387 -13.33 5.73 1.90
C GLU A 387 -13.52 7.19 2.31
N ALA A 388 -14.63 7.80 1.86
CA ALA A 388 -15.03 9.13 2.29
C ALA A 388 -15.20 9.18 3.81
N PHE A 389 -14.74 10.29 4.42
CA PHE A 389 -14.78 10.46 5.86
C PHE A 389 -15.59 11.67 6.29
N ASP A 390 -16.35 11.53 7.38
CA ASP A 390 -17.13 12.60 8.00
C ASP A 390 -16.80 12.63 9.49
N SER A 391 -16.11 13.68 9.94
CA SER A 391 -15.73 13.82 11.35
C SER A 391 -16.92 13.92 12.32
N SER A 392 -18.14 14.15 11.82
CA SER A 392 -19.36 14.08 12.63
C SER A 392 -19.90 12.65 12.81
N LYS A 393 -19.31 11.68 12.09
CA LYS A 393 -19.65 10.25 12.09
C LYS A 393 -18.36 9.43 12.12
N PRO A 394 -17.62 9.46 13.24
CA PRO A 394 -16.35 8.72 13.38
C PRO A 394 -16.55 7.22 13.15
N ASP A 395 -15.50 6.54 12.72
CA ASP A 395 -15.57 5.09 12.54
C ASP A 395 -15.74 4.38 13.89
N PRO A 396 -16.20 3.12 13.87
CA PRO A 396 -16.15 2.26 15.04
C PRO A 396 -14.74 2.18 15.64
N LEU A 397 -14.66 2.04 16.96
CA LEU A 397 -13.39 2.14 17.70
C LEU A 397 -12.39 1.02 17.38
N ASP A 398 -12.89 -0.09 16.83
CA ASP A 398 -12.15 -1.26 16.38
C ASP A 398 -11.83 -1.18 14.87
N ILE A 399 -11.99 -0.01 14.23
CA ILE A 399 -11.83 0.16 12.78
C ILE A 399 -10.46 -0.24 12.27
N LEU A 400 -9.42 -0.37 13.09
CA LEU A 400 -8.09 -0.85 12.67
C LEU A 400 -7.92 -2.37 12.77
N THR A 401 -8.87 -3.08 13.38
CA THR A 401 -8.87 -4.55 13.51
C THR A 401 -9.96 -5.24 12.67
N ARG A 402 -10.85 -4.46 12.03
CA ARG A 402 -11.91 -5.00 11.17
C ARG A 402 -11.38 -5.41 9.79
N ALA A 403 -11.81 -6.54 9.23
CA ALA A 403 -11.46 -6.84 7.85
C ALA A 403 -11.90 -5.70 6.91
N LYS A 404 -11.04 -5.33 5.97
CA LYS A 404 -11.37 -4.37 4.92
C LYS A 404 -11.75 -5.10 3.64
N THR A 405 -12.58 -4.44 2.87
CA THR A 405 -12.91 -4.85 1.52
C THR A 405 -11.61 -4.87 0.68
N PRO A 406 -11.30 -5.98 -0.03
CA PRO A 406 -10.07 -6.13 -0.82
C PRO A 406 -9.74 -4.91 -1.68
N ILE A 407 -8.48 -4.47 -1.63
CA ILE A 407 -7.97 -3.47 -2.56
C ILE A 407 -7.39 -4.19 -3.78
N THR A 408 -7.84 -3.79 -4.96
CA THR A 408 -7.62 -4.56 -6.19
C THR A 408 -7.05 -3.80 -7.37
N ASP A 409 -6.77 -2.51 -7.20
CA ASP A 409 -5.86 -1.82 -8.08
C ASP A 409 -4.42 -2.14 -7.65
N GLY A 410 -3.88 -3.16 -8.30
CA GLY A 410 -2.52 -3.66 -8.10
C GLY A 410 -2.00 -4.55 -9.23
N GLY A 411 -2.86 -5.00 -10.15
CA GLY A 411 -2.49 -6.01 -11.12
C GLY A 411 -2.48 -7.38 -10.46
N LEU A 412 -3.52 -8.16 -10.73
CA LEU A 412 -3.41 -9.60 -10.71
C LEU A 412 -2.27 -9.95 -11.66
N ILE A 413 -1.24 -10.69 -11.22
CA ILE A 413 -0.28 -11.23 -12.17
C ILE A 413 -1.06 -12.17 -13.09
N GLN A 414 -1.19 -11.79 -14.36
CA GLN A 414 -1.50 -12.74 -15.41
C GLN A 414 -0.20 -13.48 -15.69
N VAL A 415 -0.19 -14.78 -15.44
CA VAL A 415 0.89 -15.67 -15.89
C VAL A 415 0.72 -15.78 -17.41
N GLU A 416 1.61 -15.18 -18.20
CA GLU A 416 1.66 -15.44 -19.64
C GLU A 416 2.33 -16.80 -19.90
N PRO A 417 1.76 -17.65 -20.77
CA PRO A 417 2.36 -18.95 -21.08
C PRO A 417 3.63 -18.81 -21.94
N GLU A 418 4.67 -19.55 -21.58
CA GLU A 418 5.89 -19.67 -22.39
C GLU A 418 5.56 -20.20 -23.80
N SER A 419 6.04 -19.49 -24.82
CA SER A 419 6.03 -20.00 -26.19
C SER A 419 7.06 -21.11 -26.34
N SER A 420 6.62 -22.36 -26.42
CA SER A 420 7.49 -23.46 -26.86
C SER A 420 7.72 -23.36 -28.37
N SER A 421 8.98 -23.14 -28.74
CA SER A 421 9.48 -23.36 -30.09
C SER A 421 9.54 -24.87 -30.35
N SER A 422 8.75 -25.38 -31.29
CA SER A 422 8.95 -26.72 -31.84
C SER A 422 9.56 -26.63 -33.24
N GLU A 423 10.75 -27.22 -33.36
CA GLU A 423 11.38 -27.59 -34.62
C GLU A 423 10.45 -28.51 -35.43
N GLU A 424 10.37 -28.27 -36.74
CA GLU A 424 9.79 -29.20 -37.71
C GLU A 424 10.72 -30.39 -37.96
N PRO A 425 10.17 -31.52 -38.41
CA PRO A 425 10.79 -32.17 -39.55
C PRO A 425 9.81 -32.36 -40.72
N GLU A 426 10.41 -32.22 -41.91
CA GLU A 426 9.77 -32.25 -43.22
C GLU A 426 9.12 -33.59 -43.62
N SER A 427 8.02 -33.43 -44.35
CA SER A 427 7.58 -34.10 -45.59
C SER A 427 7.79 -35.60 -45.83
N SER A 428 6.70 -36.29 -46.19
CA SER A 428 6.65 -36.97 -47.51
C SER A 428 5.21 -37.24 -47.99
N SER A 429 5.13 -37.29 -49.31
CA SER A 429 4.04 -37.26 -50.29
C SER A 429 2.96 -38.36 -50.28
N SER A 430 1.73 -37.91 -50.55
CA SER A 430 0.83 -38.24 -51.69
C SER A 430 0.26 -39.65 -51.94
N ALA A 431 -1.07 -39.65 -52.16
CA ALA A 431 -1.87 -40.26 -53.24
C ALA A 431 -2.77 -41.49 -52.97
N GLU A 432 -4.08 -41.21 -53.10
CA GLU A 432 -5.23 -41.93 -53.73
C GLU A 432 -5.38 -43.47 -53.69
N ILE A 433 -6.62 -43.95 -53.40
CA ILE A 433 -7.56 -44.61 -54.34
C ILE A 433 -8.89 -45.02 -53.62
N ALA A 434 -9.95 -45.13 -54.41
CA ALA A 434 -11.39 -45.02 -54.16
C ALA A 434 -12.18 -46.24 -53.60
N GLY A 435 -13.31 -45.91 -52.93
CA GLY A 435 -14.69 -46.49 -52.96
C GLY A 435 -14.95 -47.99 -52.69
N PRO A 436 -16.23 -48.46 -52.58
CA PRO A 436 -17.52 -47.75 -52.66
C PRO A 436 -18.57 -48.10 -51.55
N GLU A 437 -19.66 -47.29 -51.49
CA GLU A 437 -21.10 -47.62 -51.25
C GLU A 437 -21.55 -48.45 -49.99
N SER A 438 -22.72 -48.28 -49.32
CA SER A 438 -24.04 -47.74 -49.67
C SER A 438 -24.96 -47.55 -48.42
N SER A 439 -25.98 -46.69 -48.56
CA SER A 439 -27.36 -46.73 -47.97
C SER A 439 -27.54 -46.39 -46.47
N SER A 440 -28.56 -45.67 -45.98
CA SER A 440 -29.82 -45.12 -46.52
C SER A 440 -30.46 -44.11 -45.52
N ALA A 441 -31.12 -43.06 -46.05
CA ALA A 441 -32.43 -42.45 -45.70
C ALA A 441 -32.86 -42.24 -44.21
N THR A 442 -33.55 -41.20 -43.74
CA THR A 442 -34.23 -40.01 -44.29
C THR A 442 -34.72 -39.12 -43.13
N GLU A 443 -34.79 -37.81 -43.41
CA GLU A 443 -35.76 -36.78 -42.93
C GLU A 443 -35.88 -36.36 -41.46
N GLY A 444 -35.87 -35.03 -41.27
CA GLY A 444 -36.33 -34.36 -40.06
C GLY A 444 -35.80 -32.92 -39.95
N ALA A 445 -36.17 -32.04 -40.89
CA ALA A 445 -35.91 -30.61 -40.76
C ALA A 445 -36.81 -30.00 -39.67
N SER A 446 -36.22 -29.29 -38.70
CA SER A 446 -36.88 -28.15 -38.08
C SER A 446 -35.85 -27.04 -37.87
N SER A 447 -36.22 -25.86 -38.39
CA SER A 447 -35.47 -24.63 -38.33
C SER A 447 -35.70 -23.95 -36.98
N SER A 448 -34.63 -23.68 -36.26
CA SER A 448 -34.57 -22.56 -35.33
C SER A 448 -33.23 -21.87 -35.53
N THR A 449 -33.27 -20.79 -36.29
CA THR A 449 -32.28 -19.71 -36.24
C THR A 449 -32.24 -19.20 -34.81
N GLU A 450 -31.19 -19.53 -34.07
CA GLU A 450 -30.79 -18.80 -32.88
C GLU A 450 -29.45 -18.13 -33.14
N ASP A 451 -29.42 -16.89 -32.70
CA ASP A 451 -28.45 -15.86 -33.02
C ASP A 451 -27.04 -16.26 -32.62
N THR A 452 -26.13 -16.18 -33.59
CA THR A 452 -24.70 -16.13 -33.33
C THR A 452 -24.35 -14.75 -32.77
N GLU A 453 -24.60 -14.53 -31.48
CA GLU A 453 -23.99 -13.43 -30.73
C GLU A 453 -22.92 -13.97 -29.78
N GLY A 454 -21.66 -13.67 -30.11
CA GLY A 454 -20.59 -13.48 -29.13
C GLY A 454 -20.07 -14.70 -28.37
N VAL A 455 -19.61 -15.76 -29.06
CA VAL A 455 -18.77 -16.78 -28.41
C VAL A 455 -17.40 -16.19 -28.12
N THR A 456 -17.07 -15.99 -26.84
CA THR A 456 -15.71 -15.61 -26.39
C THR A 456 -15.11 -16.73 -25.55
N ALA A 457 -13.92 -17.19 -25.93
CA ALA A 457 -13.15 -18.17 -25.16
C ALA A 457 -12.71 -17.57 -23.81
N ALA A 458 -12.70 -18.42 -22.78
CA ALA A 458 -12.05 -18.12 -21.50
C ALA A 458 -10.74 -18.90 -21.44
N GLU A 459 -9.68 -18.24 -20.99
CA GLU A 459 -8.36 -18.84 -20.82
C GLU A 459 -8.11 -19.19 -19.34
N SER A 460 -7.52 -20.36 -19.13
CA SER A 460 -7.14 -20.90 -17.82
C SER A 460 -6.03 -20.07 -17.18
N ILE A 461 -6.06 -19.89 -15.86
CA ILE A 461 -5.06 -19.11 -15.10
C ILE A 461 -4.43 -19.93 -13.96
N THR A 462 -4.67 -21.24 -13.88
CA THR A 462 -3.99 -22.13 -12.93
C THR A 462 -3.59 -23.45 -13.59
N PRO A 463 -2.38 -23.97 -13.35
CA PRO A 463 -1.95 -25.22 -13.93
C PRO A 463 -2.12 -26.34 -12.91
N HIS A 464 -3.31 -26.92 -12.87
CA HIS A 464 -3.51 -28.34 -12.53
C HIS A 464 -4.95 -28.75 -12.86
N ASN A 465 -5.10 -29.26 -14.09
CA ASN A 465 -6.12 -30.19 -14.59
C ASN A 465 -7.59 -29.75 -14.79
N ALA A 466 -7.97 -29.86 -16.08
CA ALA A 466 -9.28 -30.17 -16.67
C ALA A 466 -10.41 -29.13 -16.61
N ILE A 467 -10.48 -28.25 -15.61
CA ILE A 467 -11.68 -27.40 -15.46
C ILE A 467 -11.56 -26.08 -16.23
N SER A 468 -12.45 -25.85 -17.20
CA SER A 468 -12.57 -24.57 -17.92
C SER A 468 -13.99 -24.02 -17.81
N GLY A 469 -14.21 -22.72 -18.08
CA GLY A 469 -15.54 -22.14 -18.00
C GLY A 469 -15.84 -21.13 -19.09
N ARG A 470 -16.96 -21.26 -19.80
CA ARG A 470 -17.39 -20.34 -20.87
C ARG A 470 -18.67 -19.61 -20.50
N ILE A 471 -18.76 -18.33 -20.81
CA ILE A 471 -20.01 -17.58 -20.72
C ILE A 471 -20.72 -17.65 -22.07
N ASN A 472 -21.98 -18.08 -22.05
CA ASN A 472 -22.89 -18.02 -23.20
C ASN A 472 -24.12 -17.20 -22.81
N GLY A 473 -24.20 -15.95 -23.29
CA GLY A 473 -25.24 -14.98 -22.88
C GLY A 473 -25.16 -14.60 -21.39
N SER A 474 -26.07 -15.13 -20.57
CA SER A 474 -26.10 -15.01 -19.10
C SER A 474 -25.85 -16.34 -18.38
N LYS A 475 -25.28 -17.33 -19.07
CA LYS A 475 -24.99 -18.65 -18.49
C LYS A 475 -23.49 -18.85 -18.38
N LEU A 476 -23.02 -19.35 -17.24
CA LEU A 476 -21.65 -19.79 -17.05
C LEU A 476 -21.63 -21.32 -17.13
N ARG A 477 -20.99 -21.86 -18.16
CA ARG A 477 -20.84 -23.31 -18.36
C ARG A 477 -19.43 -23.71 -17.97
N LEU A 478 -19.31 -24.75 -17.16
CA LEU A 478 -18.02 -25.29 -16.72
C LEU A 478 -17.79 -26.67 -17.36
N GLU A 479 -16.59 -26.90 -17.89
CA GLU A 479 -16.15 -28.13 -18.54
C GLU A 479 -15.09 -28.80 -17.67
N GLY A 480 -14.98 -30.14 -17.71
CA GLY A 480 -13.96 -30.91 -16.99
C GLY A 480 -14.15 -31.08 -15.48
N ILE A 481 -15.34 -30.71 -14.98
CA ILE A 481 -15.73 -31.00 -13.60
C ILE A 481 -16.10 -32.48 -13.45
N ASP A 482 -15.61 -33.16 -12.41
CA ASP A 482 -15.98 -34.55 -12.10
C ASP A 482 -17.43 -34.68 -11.56
N GLY A 483 -17.88 -35.92 -11.32
CA GLY A 483 -19.24 -36.20 -10.83
C GLY A 483 -19.54 -35.77 -9.38
N GLY A 484 -18.59 -35.14 -8.68
CA GLY A 484 -18.75 -34.68 -7.30
C GLY A 484 -19.54 -33.39 -7.15
N ALA A 485 -19.73 -32.97 -5.88
CA ALA A 485 -20.28 -31.65 -5.57
C ALA A 485 -19.15 -30.62 -5.54
N HIS A 486 -19.33 -29.50 -6.26
CA HIS A 486 -18.34 -28.45 -6.41
C HIS A 486 -18.88 -27.14 -5.86
N ASP A 487 -18.08 -26.46 -5.05
CA ASP A 487 -18.35 -25.13 -4.54
C ASP A 487 -17.75 -24.11 -5.53
N ILE A 488 -18.61 -23.34 -6.18
CA ILE A 488 -18.26 -22.33 -7.20
C ILE A 488 -18.44 -20.96 -6.57
N SER A 489 -17.35 -20.23 -6.44
CA SER A 489 -17.37 -18.83 -6.00
C SER A 489 -17.05 -17.92 -7.16
N VAL A 490 -17.89 -16.90 -7.38
CA VAL A 490 -17.65 -15.85 -8.37
C VAL A 490 -17.23 -14.60 -7.63
N PHE A 491 -16.15 -14.00 -8.10
CA PHE A 491 -15.62 -12.75 -7.61
C PHE A 491 -15.66 -11.71 -8.72
N ASP A 492 -15.87 -10.45 -8.38
CA ASP A 492 -15.56 -9.38 -9.32
C ASP A 492 -14.04 -9.30 -9.55
N MET A 493 -13.59 -8.50 -10.51
CA MET A 493 -12.15 -8.26 -10.69
C MET A 493 -11.53 -7.57 -9.46
N GLN A 494 -12.36 -7.09 -8.55
CA GLN A 494 -11.98 -6.53 -7.27
C GLN A 494 -11.91 -7.59 -6.14
N GLY A 495 -11.93 -8.89 -6.47
CA GLY A 495 -11.77 -9.95 -5.48
C GLY A 495 -12.90 -10.05 -4.46
N HIS A 496 -13.98 -9.28 -4.59
CA HIS A 496 -15.17 -9.41 -3.77
C HIS A 496 -15.95 -10.62 -4.24
N ARG A 497 -16.28 -11.52 -3.31
CA ARG A 497 -17.18 -12.63 -3.62
C ARG A 497 -18.58 -12.06 -3.87
N ILE A 498 -19.00 -12.08 -5.13
CA ILE A 498 -20.31 -11.58 -5.56
C ILE A 498 -21.36 -12.69 -5.63
N ALA A 499 -20.92 -13.96 -5.71
CA ALA A 499 -21.81 -15.10 -5.67
C ALA A 499 -21.09 -16.37 -5.23
N GLU A 500 -21.85 -17.32 -4.69
CA GLU A 500 -21.36 -18.62 -4.25
C GLU A 500 -22.45 -19.67 -4.48
N PHE A 501 -22.08 -20.80 -5.07
CA PHE A 501 -23.01 -21.85 -5.49
C PHE A 501 -22.41 -23.22 -5.22
N ARG A 502 -23.28 -24.21 -5.04
CA ARG A 502 -22.90 -25.61 -5.02
C ARG A 502 -23.46 -26.30 -6.26
N ALA A 503 -22.59 -26.77 -7.15
CA ALA A 503 -22.96 -27.50 -8.36
C ALA A 503 -22.79 -29.01 -8.15
N MET A 504 -23.72 -29.80 -8.69
CA MET A 504 -23.59 -31.24 -8.87
C MET A 504 -23.71 -31.56 -10.36
N GLN A 505 -23.18 -32.72 -10.80
CA GLN A 505 -23.16 -33.11 -12.21
C GLN A 505 -24.52 -32.89 -12.91
N GLY A 506 -24.52 -32.18 -14.04
CA GLY A 506 -25.72 -31.91 -14.85
C GLY A 506 -26.43 -30.58 -14.57
N ASN A 507 -25.99 -29.80 -13.56
CA ASN A 507 -26.55 -28.48 -13.32
C ASN A 507 -25.94 -27.44 -14.26
N GLU A 508 -26.78 -26.83 -15.10
CA GLU A 508 -26.46 -25.62 -15.84
C GLU A 508 -26.60 -24.42 -14.89
N LEU A 509 -25.53 -23.65 -14.68
CA LEU A 509 -25.54 -22.52 -13.75
C LEU A 509 -25.94 -21.23 -14.47
N HIS A 510 -27.12 -20.72 -14.12
CA HIS A 510 -27.66 -19.49 -14.70
C HIS A 510 -27.31 -18.32 -13.77
N ILE A 511 -26.34 -17.48 -14.18
CA ILE A 511 -25.94 -16.29 -13.42
C ILE A 511 -26.08 -15.07 -14.31
N THR A 512 -27.00 -14.17 -13.95
CA THR A 512 -27.08 -12.87 -14.62
C THR A 512 -25.96 -11.97 -14.12
N LEU A 513 -24.80 -12.08 -14.77
CA LEU A 513 -23.65 -11.19 -14.58
C LEU A 513 -23.87 -9.91 -15.37
N ARG A 514 -23.36 -8.75 -14.93
CA ARG A 514 -23.34 -7.54 -15.78
C ARG A 514 -22.22 -7.68 -16.84
N GLN A 515 -22.17 -6.77 -17.81
CA GLN A 515 -20.97 -6.68 -18.66
C GLN A 515 -19.76 -6.40 -17.78
N GLY A 516 -18.67 -7.14 -18.00
CA GLY A 516 -17.48 -7.08 -17.16
C GLY A 516 -16.70 -8.39 -17.12
N ALA A 517 -15.57 -8.35 -16.42
CA ALA A 517 -14.76 -9.53 -16.14
C ALA A 517 -14.97 -9.98 -14.68
N TYR A 518 -14.81 -11.28 -14.45
CA TYR A 518 -15.06 -11.95 -13.18
C TYR A 518 -14.00 -13.03 -12.97
N LEU A 519 -13.67 -13.32 -11.71
CA LEU A 519 -12.90 -14.50 -11.34
C LEU A 519 -13.85 -15.59 -10.87
N VAL A 520 -13.63 -16.82 -11.28
CA VAL A 520 -14.44 -17.96 -10.85
C VAL A 520 -13.52 -18.98 -10.24
N LYS A 521 -13.71 -19.25 -8.94
CA LYS A 521 -13.06 -20.32 -8.20
C LYS A 521 -13.96 -21.53 -8.18
N VAL A 522 -13.42 -22.68 -8.54
CA VAL A 522 -14.08 -23.99 -8.41
C VAL A 522 -13.32 -24.78 -7.35
N ALA A 523 -14.04 -25.29 -6.36
CA ALA A 523 -13.50 -26.08 -5.26
C ALA A 523 -14.33 -27.35 -5.04
N GLN A 524 -13.74 -28.37 -4.44
CA GLN A 524 -14.44 -29.57 -3.98
C GLN A 524 -14.07 -29.76 -2.50
N GLY A 525 -15.01 -29.41 -1.61
CA GLY A 525 -14.72 -29.29 -0.18
C GLY A 525 -13.68 -28.20 0.08
N ASN A 526 -12.63 -28.51 0.84
CA ASN A 526 -11.56 -27.54 1.16
C ASN A 526 -10.49 -27.43 0.06
N ARG A 527 -10.58 -28.21 -1.02
CA ARG A 527 -9.59 -28.22 -2.10
C ARG A 527 -10.04 -27.31 -3.23
N THR A 528 -9.24 -26.28 -3.54
CA THR A 528 -9.41 -25.52 -4.79
C THR A 528 -9.01 -26.39 -5.98
N LEU A 529 -9.91 -26.54 -6.95
CA LEU A 529 -9.65 -27.28 -8.19
C LEU A 529 -9.16 -26.36 -9.32
N GLY A 530 -9.54 -25.08 -9.30
CA GLY A 530 -9.02 -24.10 -10.26
C GLY A 530 -9.66 -22.72 -10.11
N ILE A 531 -8.98 -21.71 -10.63
CA ILE A 531 -9.49 -20.35 -10.76
C ILE A 531 -9.28 -19.88 -12.20
N PHE A 532 -10.34 -19.34 -12.81
CA PHE A 532 -10.27 -18.81 -14.17
C PHE A 532 -11.03 -17.48 -14.30
N LYS A 533 -10.67 -16.70 -15.33
CA LYS A 533 -11.34 -15.43 -15.64
C LYS A 533 -12.47 -15.66 -16.62
N ALA A 534 -13.67 -15.22 -16.24
CA ALA A 534 -14.85 -15.24 -17.09
C ALA A 534 -15.17 -13.80 -17.52
N THR A 535 -15.24 -13.53 -18.83
CA THR A 535 -15.53 -12.18 -19.36
C THR A 535 -16.87 -12.19 -20.09
N ARG A 536 -17.81 -11.35 -19.65
CA ARG A 536 -19.05 -11.06 -20.37
C ARG A 536 -18.86 -9.76 -21.14
N ARG A 537 -18.66 -9.88 -22.45
CA ARG A 537 -18.52 -8.72 -23.35
C ARG A 537 -19.85 -8.02 -23.57
#